data_AF-C6WUV4-F1
#
_entry.id   AF-C6WUV4-F1
#
_cell.length_a   1.000
_cell.length_b   1.000
_cell.length_c   1.000
_cell.angle_alpha   90.00
_cell.angle_beta   90.00
_cell.angle_gamma   90.00
#
_symmetry.space_group_name_H-M   'P 1'
#
loop_
_entity.id
_entity.type
_entity.pdbx_description
1 polymer ?
#
loop_
_entity_poly.entity_id
_entity_poly.type
_entity_poly.pdbx_seq_one_letter_code
_entity_poly.pdbx_strand_id
1 'polypeptide(L)'
;MATHQYIEQLSKREVTYSKRVQYCLLLILLAALPLLTFSIDSGGLHVKNFSVLIRQFGEIGLSILLSFIIITALVGLRSLWKLHKTARLRAKHEWHAYSLR
;
A
#
# COMPACT_ATOMS: atom_id res chain seq x y z
N MET A 1 16.67 -7.09 31.75
CA MET A 1 17.46 -6.98 30.48
C MET A 1 16.75 -7.59 29.27
N ALA A 2 16.16 -8.79 29.34
CA ALA A 2 15.48 -9.42 28.19
C ALA A 2 14.27 -8.66 27.62
N THR A 3 13.51 -7.95 28.47
CA THR A 3 12.32 -7.16 28.06
C THR A 3 12.69 -5.96 27.18
N HIS A 4 13.78 -5.27 27.48
CA HIS A 4 14.25 -4.13 26.67
C HIS A 4 14.69 -4.55 25.27
N GLN A 5 15.40 -5.67 25.14
CA GLN A 5 15.80 -6.23 23.84
C GLN A 5 14.58 -6.63 22.99
N TYR A 6 13.54 -7.17 23.63
CA TYR A 6 12.30 -7.55 22.95
C TYR A 6 11.51 -6.32 22.45
N ILE A 7 11.42 -5.25 23.25
CA ILE A 7 10.79 -3.99 22.84
C ILE A 7 11.55 -3.34 21.67
N GLU A 8 12.88 -3.38 21.69
CA GLU A 8 13.70 -2.86 20.60
C GLU A 8 13.48 -3.63 19.28
N GLN A 9 13.36 -4.96 19.36
CA GLN A 9 13.02 -5.80 18.20
C GLN A 9 11.61 -5.50 17.66
N LEU A 10 10.63 -5.24 18.52
CA LEU A 10 9.29 -4.83 18.11
C LEU A 10 9.31 -3.47 17.38
N SER A 11 10.05 -2.50 17.91
CA SER A 11 10.23 -1.18 17.28
C SER A 11 10.84 -1.28 15.87
N LYS A 12 11.90 -2.10 15.69
CA LYS A 12 12.49 -2.34 14.36
C LYS A 12 11.49 -2.95 13.37
N ARG A 13 10.60 -3.82 13.83
CA ARG A 13 9.52 -4.41 13.01
C ARG A 13 8.45 -3.37 12.65
N GLU A 14 8.05 -2.51 13.60
CA GLU A 14 7.11 -1.41 13.37
C GLU A 14 7.59 -0.48 12.26
N VAL A 15 8.85 -0.04 12.31
CA VAL A 15 9.45 0.81 11.26
C VAL A 15 9.40 0.13 9.90
N THR A 16 9.71 -1.17 9.84
CA THR A 16 9.68 -1.93 8.59
C THR A 16 8.28 -2.02 8.00
N TYR A 17 7.26 -2.32 8.82
CA TYR A 17 5.88 -2.39 8.35
C TYR A 17 5.34 -1.01 7.97
N SER A 18 5.70 0.04 8.70
CA SER A 18 5.33 1.41 8.39
C SER A 18 5.85 1.85 7.02
N LYS A 19 7.15 1.64 6.75
CA LYS A 19 7.74 1.90 5.43
C LYS A 19 7.03 1.15 4.31
N ARG A 20 6.71 -0.14 4.52
CA ARG A 20 5.97 -0.94 3.53
C ARG A 20 4.58 -0.38 3.24
N VAL A 21 3.85 0.05 4.26
CA VAL A 21 2.53 0.69 4.09
C VAL A 21 2.67 2.00 3.33
N GLN A 22 3.66 2.84 3.66
CA GLN A 22 3.93 4.10 2.95
C GLN A 22 4.23 3.86 1.47
N TYR A 23 5.09 2.89 1.15
CA TYR A 23 5.39 2.55 -0.25
C TYR A 23 4.16 2.01 -0.98
N CYS A 24 3.32 1.19 -0.33
CA CYS A 24 2.08 0.70 -0.94
C CYS A 24 1.13 1.86 -1.27
N LEU A 25 0.96 2.82 -0.34
CA LEU A 25 0.13 4.00 -0.57
C LEU A 25 0.67 4.87 -1.71
N LEU A 26 1.98 5.08 -1.76
CA LEU A 26 2.63 5.86 -2.81
C LEU A 26 2.47 5.20 -4.18
N LEU A 27 2.64 3.88 -4.26
CA LEU A 27 2.42 3.12 -5.49
C LEU A 27 0.95 3.16 -5.94
N ILE A 28 0.00 3.05 -5.01
CA ILE A 28 -1.44 3.18 -5.32
C ILE A 28 -1.74 4.59 -5.85
N LEU A 29 -1.19 5.63 -5.22
CA LEU A 29 -1.37 7.02 -5.66
C LEU A 29 -0.82 7.25 -7.07
N LEU A 30 0.41 6.77 -7.33
CA LEU A 30 1.03 6.86 -8.64
C LEU A 30 0.24 6.11 -9.71
N ALA A 31 -0.30 4.93 -9.38
CA ALA A 31 -1.13 4.15 -10.29
C ALA A 31 -2.53 4.78 -10.49
N ALA A 32 -3.07 5.48 -9.49
CA ALA A 32 -4.37 6.15 -9.63
C ALA A 32 -4.32 7.36 -10.60
N LEU A 33 -3.18 8.03 -10.73
CA LEU A 33 -3.00 9.20 -11.59
C LEU A 33 -3.33 8.89 -13.08
N PRO A 34 -2.73 7.87 -13.73
CA PRO A 34 -3.11 7.47 -15.07
C PRO A 34 -4.58 7.09 -15.21
N LEU A 35 -5.15 6.37 -14.23
CA LEU A 35 -6.57 5.98 -14.25
C LEU A 35 -7.49 7.21 -14.31
N LEU A 36 -7.19 8.24 -13.53
CA LEU A 36 -7.96 9.49 -13.54
C LEU A 36 -7.82 10.22 -14.87
N THR A 37 -6.60 10.34 -15.41
CA THR A 37 -6.37 11.04 -16.68
C THR A 37 -7.03 10.34 -17.86
N PHE A 38 -6.95 9.00 -17.95
CA PHE A 38 -7.59 8.24 -19.02
C PHE A 38 -9.12 8.21 -18.90
N SER A 39 -9.67 8.34 -17.68
CA SER A 39 -11.13 8.41 -17.49
C SER A 39 -11.73 9.74 -17.94
N ILE A 40 -10.95 10.82 -18.00
CA ILE A 40 -11.44 12.18 -18.29
C ILE A 40 -11.40 12.51 -19.79
N ASP A 41 -10.54 11.85 -20.57
CA ASP A 41 -10.19 12.28 -21.94
C ASP A 41 -10.92 11.53 -23.08
N SER A 42 -12.07 10.89 -22.81
CA SER A 42 -12.84 10.16 -23.83
C SER A 42 -13.54 11.06 -24.87
N GLY A 43 -13.16 12.34 -24.99
CA GLY A 43 -13.87 13.36 -25.76
C GLY A 43 -13.14 13.96 -26.98
N GLY A 44 -11.87 13.64 -27.24
CA GLY A 44 -11.06 14.39 -28.22
C GLY A 44 -10.35 13.55 -29.28
N LEU A 45 -10.78 13.69 -30.55
CA LEU A 45 -10.14 13.25 -31.80
C LEU A 45 -9.83 11.75 -31.99
N HIS A 46 -10.68 11.07 -32.78
CA HIS A 46 -10.45 9.70 -33.25
C HIS A 46 -10.33 9.62 -34.78
N VAL A 47 -9.12 9.31 -35.26
CA VAL A 47 -8.88 8.72 -36.58
C VAL A 47 -9.27 7.23 -36.50
N LYS A 48 -10.34 6.85 -37.19
CA LYS A 48 -11.17 5.65 -36.94
C LYS A 48 -10.45 4.29 -36.84
N ASN A 49 -9.31 4.08 -37.50
CA ASN A 49 -8.64 2.77 -37.51
C ASN A 49 -7.46 2.69 -36.52
N PHE A 50 -6.76 3.79 -36.27
CA PHE A 50 -5.66 3.85 -35.30
C PHE A 50 -6.18 3.99 -33.85
N SER A 51 -7.35 4.63 -33.71
CA SER A 51 -8.08 4.80 -32.45
C SER A 51 -8.46 3.46 -31.79
N VAL A 52 -8.91 2.46 -32.56
CA VAL A 52 -9.38 1.17 -32.01
C VAL A 52 -8.24 0.37 -31.38
N LEU A 53 -7.09 0.31 -32.04
CA LEU A 53 -5.90 -0.36 -31.51
C LEU A 53 -5.39 0.34 -30.25
N ILE A 54 -5.26 1.67 -30.26
CA ILE A 54 -4.84 2.44 -29.09
C ILE A 54 -5.81 2.27 -27.91
N ARG A 55 -7.12 2.23 -28.19
CA ARG A 55 -8.14 2.00 -27.15
C ARG A 55 -8.04 0.61 -26.56
N GLN A 56 -7.85 -0.44 -27.36
CA GLN A 56 -7.67 -1.81 -26.87
C GLN A 56 -6.40 -1.96 -26.03
N PHE A 57 -5.27 -1.39 -26.47
CA PHE A 57 -4.04 -1.37 -25.66
C PHE A 57 -4.19 -0.53 -24.39
N GLY A 58 -4.96 0.56 -24.44
CA GLY A 58 -5.30 1.39 -23.27
C GLY A 58 -6.14 0.63 -22.24
N GLU A 59 -7.19 -0.08 -22.69
CA GLU A 59 -8.06 -0.90 -21.82
C GLU A 59 -7.28 -2.04 -21.15
N ILE A 60 -6.38 -2.71 -21.87
CA ILE A 60 -5.47 -3.72 -21.30
C ILE A 60 -4.54 -3.08 -20.26
N GLY A 61 -3.95 -1.92 -20.58
CA GLY A 61 -3.08 -1.18 -19.66
C GLY A 61 -3.80 -0.79 -18.37
N LEU A 62 -5.04 -0.29 -18.47
CA LEU A 62 -5.87 0.05 -17.32
C LEU A 62 -6.23 -1.18 -16.47
N SER A 63 -6.54 -2.32 -17.11
CA SER A 63 -6.83 -3.58 -16.41
C SER A 63 -5.62 -4.08 -15.60
N ILE A 64 -4.42 -4.03 -16.19
CA ILE A 64 -3.17 -4.39 -15.52
C ILE A 64 -2.90 -3.44 -14.34
N LEU A 65 -3.11 -2.13 -14.55
CA LEU A 65 -2.90 -1.11 -13.52
C LEU A 65 -3.85 -1.30 -12.32
N LEU A 66 -5.12 -1.60 -12.60
CA LEU A 66 -6.13 -1.88 -11.57
C LEU A 66 -5.79 -3.15 -10.78
N SER A 67 -5.35 -4.21 -11.48
CA SER A 67 -4.88 -5.44 -10.85
C SER A 67 -3.68 -5.18 -9.94
N PHE A 68 -2.73 -4.34 -10.38
CA PHE A 68 -1.57 -3.94 -9.59
C PHE A 68 -1.96 -3.15 -8.33
N ILE A 69 -2.94 -2.24 -8.42
CA ILE A 69 -3.48 -1.52 -7.27
C ILE A 69 -4.09 -2.49 -6.26
N ILE A 70 -4.88 -3.45 -6.70
CA ILE A 70 -5.52 -4.45 -5.82
C ILE A 70 -4.46 -5.27 -5.07
N ILE A 71 -3.46 -5.79 -5.77
CA ILE A 71 -2.37 -6.58 -5.16
C ILE A 71 -1.62 -5.72 -4.13
N THR A 72 -1.29 -4.49 -4.49
CA THR A 72 -0.57 -3.54 -3.63
C THR A 72 -1.40 -3.19 -2.38
N ALA A 73 -2.71 -2.99 -2.53
CA ALA A 73 -3.62 -2.73 -1.43
C ALA A 73 -3.69 -3.92 -0.46
N LEU A 74 -3.76 -5.15 -0.96
CA LEU A 74 -3.76 -6.36 -0.12
C LEU A 74 -2.45 -6.50 0.68
N VAL A 75 -1.30 -6.21 0.05
CA VAL A 75 0.01 -6.22 0.72
C VAL A 75 0.09 -5.12 1.79
N GLY A 76 -0.40 -3.92 1.47
CA GLY A 76 -0.50 -2.79 2.39
C GLY A 76 -1.37 -3.13 3.60
N LEU A 77 -2.57 -3.66 3.38
CA LEU A 77 -3.52 -4.05 4.44
C LEU A 77 -2.93 -5.11 5.38
N ARG A 78 -2.29 -6.14 4.82
CA ARG A 78 -1.61 -7.17 5.62
C ARG A 78 -0.48 -6.58 6.46
N SER A 79 0.27 -5.63 5.91
CA SER A 79 1.36 -4.95 6.64
C SER A 79 0.82 -4.06 7.76
N LEU A 80 -0.28 -3.35 7.51
CA LEU A 80 -0.98 -2.52 8.48
C LEU A 80 -1.54 -3.36 9.63
N TRP A 81 -2.13 -4.52 9.33
CA TRP A 81 -2.57 -5.48 10.35
C TRP A 81 -1.43 -5.96 11.24
N LYS A 82 -0.27 -6.29 10.65
CA LYS A 82 0.92 -6.68 11.40
C LYS A 82 1.44 -5.54 12.28
N LEU A 83 1.45 -4.31 11.76
CA LEU A 83 1.84 -3.12 12.51
C LEU A 83 0.91 -2.87 13.71
N HIS A 84 -0.40 -2.98 13.51
CA HIS A 84 -1.38 -2.85 14.59
C HIS A 84 -1.16 -3.94 15.67
N LYS A 85 -0.91 -5.19 15.26
CA LYS A 85 -0.60 -6.27 16.19
C LYS A 85 0.69 -6.03 16.96
N THR A 86 1.76 -5.55 16.32
CA THR A 86 3.03 -5.25 17.00
C THR A 86 2.88 -4.08 17.97
N ALA A 87 2.18 -3.01 17.60
CA ALA A 87 1.91 -1.86 18.46
C ALA A 87 1.10 -2.27 19.70
N ARG A 88 0.07 -3.11 19.53
CA ARG A 88 -0.72 -3.65 20.65
C ARG A 88 0.12 -4.51 21.59
N LEU A 89 1.02 -5.34 21.05
CA LEU A 89 1.93 -6.15 21.86
C LEU A 89 2.92 -5.27 22.62
N ARG A 90 3.51 -4.27 21.96
CA ARG A 90 4.43 -3.32 22.58
C ARG A 90 3.76 -2.59 23.73
N ALA A 91 2.57 -2.04 23.53
CA ALA A 91 1.78 -1.41 24.58
C ALA A 91 1.58 -2.36 25.78
N LYS A 92 1.14 -3.61 25.54
CA LYS A 92 0.97 -4.59 26.63
C LYS A 92 2.26 -4.83 27.43
N HIS A 93 3.42 -4.91 26.78
CA HIS A 93 4.70 -5.14 27.46
C HIS A 93 5.22 -3.90 28.18
N GLU A 94 5.00 -2.70 27.63
CA GLU A 94 5.31 -1.43 28.31
C GLU A 94 4.45 -1.29 29.58
N TRP A 95 3.13 -1.49 29.49
CA TRP A 95 2.23 -1.45 30.64
C TRP A 95 2.60 -2.47 31.74
N HIS A 96 2.95 -3.71 31.36
CA HIS A 96 3.42 -4.70 32.35
C HIS A 96 4.75 -4.32 32.99
N ALA A 97 5.68 -3.74 32.24
CA ALA A 97 6.94 -3.25 32.77
C ALA A 97 6.76 -2.06 33.74
N TYR A 98 5.75 -1.21 33.51
CA TYR A 98 5.38 -0.13 34.41
C TYR A 98 4.63 -0.62 35.66
N SER A 99 3.79 -1.66 35.56
CA SER A 99 3.03 -2.21 36.70
C SER A 99 3.85 -3.07 37.67
N LEU A 100 5.05 -3.50 37.25
CA LEU A 100 5.99 -4.31 38.05
C LEU A 100 7.05 -3.45 38.75
N ARG A 101 7.00 -2.12 38.57
CA ARG A 101 7.78 -1.12 39.29
C ARG A 101 6.95 -0.54 40.42
#